data_AF-A0A850JKF6-F1
#
_entry.id   AF-A0A850JKF6-F1
#
_cell.length_a   1.000
_cell.length_b   1.000
_cell.length_c   1.000
_cell.angle_alpha   90.00
_cell.angle_beta   90.00
_cell.angle_gamma   90.00
#
_symmetry.space_group_name_H-M   'P 1'
#
loop_
_entity.id
_entity.type
_entity.pdbx_description
1 polymer ?
#
loop_
_entity_poly.entity_id
_entity_poly.type
_entity_poly.pdbx_seq_one_letter_code
_entity_poly.pdbx_strand_id
1 'polypeptide(L)' 'MRRGQSIAGYKRPELVEIVGRIADREPDLTDDQIVELVTRLLACPEDEALLVGARLRYAVELYRRRPL' A
#
# COMPACT_ATOMS: atom_id res chain seq x y z
N MET A 1 -4.93 -21.84 -6.47
CA MET A 1 -5.06 -20.54 -5.78
C MET A 1 -3.77 -19.77 -6.02
N ARG A 2 -3.80 -18.64 -6.74
CA ARG A 2 -2.62 -17.78 -6.85
C ARG A 2 -2.46 -17.13 -5.48
N ARG A 3 -1.52 -17.63 -4.65
CA ARG A 3 -1.11 -16.92 -3.44
C ARG A 3 -0.60 -15.56 -3.91
N GLY A 4 -1.15 -14.47 -3.39
CA GLY A 4 -0.56 -13.16 -3.63
C GLY A 4 0.86 -13.13 -3.08
N GLN A 5 1.66 -12.22 -3.62
CA GLN A 5 3.05 -12.07 -3.21
C GLN A 5 3.09 -11.55 -1.77
N SER A 6 3.96 -12.15 -0.94
CA SER A 6 4.23 -11.66 0.42
C SER A 6 4.61 -10.19 0.39
N ILE A 7 4.12 -9.40 1.35
CA ILE A 7 4.42 -7.97 1.44
C ILE A 7 5.93 -7.71 1.66
N ALA A 8 6.64 -8.69 2.21
CA ALA A 8 8.09 -8.65 2.38
C ALA A 8 8.84 -8.63 1.04
N GLY A 9 8.23 -9.13 -0.04
CA GLY A 9 8.80 -9.13 -1.38
C GLY A 9 8.82 -7.75 -2.04
N TYR A 10 8.00 -6.81 -1.58
CA TYR A 10 7.95 -5.45 -2.12
C TYR A 10 8.99 -4.55 -1.46
N LYS A 11 9.80 -3.85 -2.24
CA LYS A 11 10.67 -2.81 -1.71
C LYS A 11 9.85 -1.60 -1.30
N ARG A 12 10.38 -0.83 -0.35
CA ARG A 12 9.77 0.42 0.11
C ARG A 12 9.41 1.39 -1.03
N PRO A 13 10.30 1.73 -1.98
CA PRO A 13 9.93 2.64 -3.08
C PRO A 13 8.79 2.08 -3.94
N GLU A 14 8.74 0.77 -4.17
CA GLU A 14 7.66 0.14 -4.95
C GLU A 14 6.30 0.32 -4.26
N LEU A 15 6.25 0.15 -2.93
CA LEU A 15 5.01 0.40 -2.17
C LEU A 15 4.59 1.87 -2.23
N VAL A 16 5.55 2.80 -2.14
CA VAL A 16 5.28 4.25 -2.27
C VAL A 16 4.76 4.58 -3.67
N GLU A 17 5.31 3.97 -4.73
CA GLU A 17 4.81 4.16 -6.10
C GLU A 17 3.39 3.61 -6.29
N ILE A 18 3.09 2.42 -5.75
CA ILE A 18 1.74 1.82 -5.82
C ILE A 18 0.73 2.72 -5.11
N VAL A 19 1.05 3.15 -3.89
CA VAL A 19 0.23 4.08 -3.11
C VAL A 19 0.03 5.40 -3.85
N GLY A 20 1.11 5.99 -4.38
CA GLY A 20 1.05 7.26 -5.09
C GLY A 20 0.16 7.21 -6.33
N ARG A 21 0.27 6.14 -7.13
CA ARG A 21 -0.61 5.97 -8.32
C ARG A 21 -2.09 5.92 -7.97
N ILE A 22 -2.45 5.35 -6.82
CA ILE A 22 -3.84 5.28 -6.37
C ILE A 22 -4.27 6.65 -5.83
N ALA A 23 -3.45 7.28 -4.99
CA ALA A 23 -3.72 8.60 -4.43
C ALA A 23 -3.87 9.68 -5.52
N ASP A 24 -3.04 9.63 -6.57
CA ASP A 24 -3.10 10.57 -7.70
C ASP A 24 -4.36 10.36 -8.56
N ARG A 25 -4.82 9.11 -8.68
CA ARG A 25 -5.99 8.74 -9.50
C ARG A 25 -7.31 9.02 -8.77
N GLU A 26 -7.32 8.84 -7.45
CA GLU A 26 -8.50 8.94 -6.59
C GLU A 26 -8.18 9.89 -5.42
N PRO A 27 -8.11 11.22 -5.66
CA PRO A 27 -7.63 12.19 -4.68
C PRO A 27 -8.54 12.33 -3.45
N ASP A 28 -9.79 11.89 -3.55
CA ASP A 28 -10.78 11.92 -2.48
C ASP A 28 -10.62 10.77 -1.48
N LEU A 29 -9.78 9.77 -1.77
CA LEU A 29 -9.56 8.67 -0.84
C LEU A 29 -8.73 9.11 0.37
N THR A 30 -9.19 8.71 1.55
CA THR A 30 -8.43 8.86 2.78
C THR A 30 -7.26 7.88 2.80
N ASP A 31 -6.26 8.17 3.64
CA ASP A 31 -5.10 7.32 3.81
C ASP A 31 -5.48 5.87 4.22
N ASP A 32 -6.48 5.71 5.09
CA ASP A 32 -7.00 4.39 5.47
C ASP A 32 -7.69 3.69 4.29
N GLN A 33 -8.47 4.40 3.48
CA GLN A 33 -9.11 3.83 2.28
C GLN A 33 -8.06 3.39 1.23
N ILE A 34 -6.98 4.16 1.08
CA ILE A 34 -5.85 3.79 0.22
C ILE A 34 -5.18 2.50 0.74
N VAL A 35 -4.93 2.41 2.05
CA VAL A 35 -4.35 1.21 2.67
C VAL A 35 -5.24 -0.01 2.46
N GLU A 36 -6.54 0.11 2.69
CA GLU A 36 -7.50 -0.98 2.45
C GLU A 36 -7.52 -1.42 0.99
N LEU A 37 -7.56 -0.45 0.06
CA LEU A 37 -7.59 -0.74 -1.37
C LEU A 37 -6.32 -1.44 -1.83
N VAL A 38 -5.14 -0.93 -1.45
CA VAL A 38 -3.86 -1.56 -1.78
C VAL A 38 -3.75 -2.95 -1.17
N THR A 39 -4.21 -3.13 0.08
CA THR A 39 -4.23 -4.45 0.73
C THR A 39 -5.01 -5.47 -0.11
N ARG A 40 -6.19 -5.10 -0.61
CA ARG A 40 -7.01 -5.96 -1.48
C ARG A 40 -6.35 -6.22 -2.83
N LEU A 41 -5.68 -5.21 -3.42
CA LEU A 41 -5.01 -5.32 -4.72
C LEU A 41 -3.78 -6.23 -4.68
N LEU A 42 -2.97 -6.13 -3.61
CA LEU A 42 -1.77 -6.96 -3.46
C LEU A 42 -2.09 -8.43 -3.18
N ALA A 43 -3.33 -8.72 -2.73
CA ALA A 43 -3.81 -10.05 -2.38
C ALA A 43 -2.85 -10.81 -1.44
N CYS A 44 -2.17 -10.07 -0.55
CA CYS A 44 -1.20 -10.63 0.38
C CYS A 44 -1.85 -11.69 1.29
N PRO A 45 -1.07 -12.66 1.79
CA PRO A 45 -1.57 -13.67 2.72
C PRO A 45 -2.25 -13.05 3.95
N GLU A 46 -3.36 -13.63 4.40
CA GLU A 46 -4.11 -13.13 5.57
C GLU A 46 -3.26 -13.14 6.85
N ASP A 47 -2.34 -14.10 6.98
CA ASP A 47 -1.37 -14.18 8.07
C ASP A 47 -0.39 -12.99 8.11
N GLU A 48 -0.28 -12.22 7.02
CA GLU A 48 0.55 -11.02 6.92
C GLU A 48 -0.26 -9.72 7.11
N ALA A 49 -1.58 -9.76 7.35
CA ALA A 49 -2.45 -8.57 7.32
C ALA A 49 -1.96 -7.41 8.20
N LEU A 50 -1.43 -7.71 9.39
CA LEU A 50 -0.85 -6.70 10.29
C LEU A 50 0.41 -6.05 9.69
N LEU A 51 1.30 -6.87 9.12
CA LEU A 51 2.53 -6.39 8.48
C LEU A 51 2.23 -5.60 7.20
N VAL A 52 1.25 -6.06 6.42
CA VAL A 52 0.73 -5.37 5.23
C VAL A 52 0.25 -3.97 5.62
N GLY A 53 -0.65 -3.88 6.60
CA GLY A 53 -1.17 -2.60 7.07
C GLY A 53 -0.07 -1.66 7.55
N ALA A 54 0.90 -2.15 8.33
CA ALA A 54 2.01 -1.34 8.81
C ALA A 54 2.88 -0.78 7.67
N ARG A 55 3.23 -1.63 6.70
CA ARG A 55 4.07 -1.22 5.55
C ARG A 55 3.35 -0.24 4.63
N LEU A 56 2.06 -0.43 4.42
CA LEU A 56 1.27 0.46 3.57
C LEU A 56 1.02 1.82 4.23
N ARG A 57 0.70 1.86 5.53
CA ARG A 57 0.61 3.14 6.26
C ARG A 57 1.91 3.94 6.19
N TYR A 58 3.05 3.26 6.35
CA TYR A 58 4.35 3.89 6.21
C TYR A 58 4.61 4.39 4.77
N ALA A 59 4.20 3.63 3.76
CA ALA A 59 4.31 4.07 2.36
C ALA A 59 3.44 5.30 2.06
N VAL A 60 2.22 5.36 2.62
CA VAL A 60 1.34 6.55 2.54
C VAL A 60 1.99 7.75 3.21
N GLU A 61 2.50 7.61 4.44
CA GLU A 61 3.21 8.70 5.12
C GLU A 61 4.36 9.26 4.27
N LEU A 62 5.18 8.37 3.67
CA LEU A 62 6.28 8.79 2.82
C LEU A 62 5.83 9.50 1.54
N TYR A 63 4.76 9.01 0.91
CA TYR A 63 4.17 9.66 -0.26
C TYR A 63 3.68 11.07 0.11
N ARG A 64 2.93 11.22 1.22
CA ARG A 64 2.41 12.52 1.69
C ARG A 64 3.50 13.51 2.09
N ARG A 65 4.66 13.01 2.56
CA ARG A 65 5.84 13.84 2.90
C ARG A 65 6.68 14.24 1.69
N ARG A 66 6.43 13.68 0.50
CA ARG A 66 7.18 14.02 -0.70
C ARG A 66 6.82 15.46 -1.12
N PRO A 67 7.81 16.35 -1.31
CA PRO A 67 7.52 17.66 -1.89
C PRO A 67 7.00 17.46 -3.32
N LEU A 68 5.90 18.13 -3.65
CA LEU A 68 5.34 18.24 -5.00
C LEU A 68 6.35 18.86 -5.97
#